data_AF-A0A1I1WSI6-F1
#
_entry.id   AF-A0A1I1WSI6-F1
#
_cell.length_a   1.000
_cell.length_b   1.000
_cell.length_c   1.000
_cell.angle_alpha   90.00
_cell.angle_beta   90.00
_cell.angle_gamma   90.00
#
_symmetry.space_group_name_H-M   'P 1'
#
loop_
_entity.id
_entity.type
_entity.pdbx_description
1 polymer ?
#
loop_
_entity_poly.entity_id
_entity_poly.type
_entity_poly.pdbx_seq_one_letter_code
_entity_poly.pdbx_strand_id
1 'polypeptide(L)'
;MKKALNKYWTKVSIALAMIFMITACENSFETGGFDVSSPSNVLSFKLNGVSGSIDQATGKITVVMPYGSDITAIKPEVVFVEGATSNPELNSAMNFTNPVKFRVVNGNLYKDYTVTTTVLSPIKSFTINGVAATVNDISKTINMTLPENTDLTALKPVIETTAGVTISPASGATVDFTNAVTFVITSNGKSVNYTANVGVPVTGLTVAFLGTAATRSGITNMDEVTASNWLFDNFPGAKYISFESIQNGADLSDIDVIWWHFDSATNLPSVAYNPNVTNALKNFRTNGGNLLLTSFASQYVDALGIVPSGKGPNNVFGDFLPNGFVDGNSWGMSFVGHEDHPIFQGLITFEAGKANLLQSGTFRLNHTAWWFLPEWGGYNNGEGWRNQTGGTNLASEAWDNELNGRVTIAEFPNTSTNKNVIVISMGAYDWYNETNSSGVPSQANEFITNIKLLTQNSINYLAAK
;
A
#
# COMPACT_ATOMS: atom_id res chain seq x y z
N MET A 1 63.69 54.39 39.77
CA MET A 1 64.02 53.56 38.58
C MET A 1 62.89 52.66 38.08
N LYS A 2 62.00 52.13 38.94
CA LYS A 2 60.89 51.24 38.50
C LYS A 2 59.85 51.84 37.52
N LYS A 3 59.56 53.15 37.59
CA LYS A 3 58.59 53.81 36.67
C LYS A 3 59.12 54.04 35.24
N ALA A 4 60.44 54.13 35.06
CA ALA A 4 61.04 54.35 33.74
C ALA A 4 61.19 53.02 32.96
N LEU A 5 61.55 51.92 33.64
CA LEU A 5 61.63 50.60 33.01
C LEU A 5 60.27 50.17 32.42
N ASN A 6 59.16 50.34 33.14
CA ASN A 6 57.82 49.95 32.66
C ASN A 6 57.37 50.73 31.41
N LYS A 7 57.71 52.03 31.29
CA LYS A 7 57.28 52.86 30.16
C LYS A 7 57.93 52.46 28.84
N TYR A 8 59.17 51.96 28.88
CA TYR A 8 59.88 51.44 27.70
C TYR A 8 59.55 49.97 27.45
N TRP A 9 59.35 49.17 28.50
CA TRP A 9 58.95 47.77 28.35
C TRP A 9 57.58 47.63 27.68
N THR A 10 56.57 48.42 28.06
CA THR A 10 55.25 48.37 27.39
C THR A 10 55.33 48.77 25.92
N LYS A 11 56.19 49.74 25.55
CA LYS A 11 56.37 50.15 24.15
C LYS A 11 57.15 49.12 23.34
N VAL A 12 58.16 48.48 23.93
CA VAL A 12 58.91 47.39 23.31
C VAL A 12 58.04 46.15 23.16
N SER A 13 57.23 45.80 24.15
CA SER A 13 56.27 44.68 24.07
C SER A 13 55.18 44.91 23.03
N ILE A 14 54.69 46.14 22.87
CA ILE A 14 53.71 46.48 21.82
C ILE A 14 54.36 46.46 20.42
N ALA A 15 55.60 46.94 20.28
CA ALA A 15 56.35 46.87 19.03
C ALA A 15 56.71 45.42 18.64
N LEU A 16 57.08 44.58 19.61
CA LEU A 16 57.40 43.17 19.40
C LEU A 16 56.12 42.35 19.11
N ALA A 17 54.99 42.66 19.75
CA ALA A 17 53.69 42.06 19.43
C ALA A 17 53.19 42.45 18.04
N MET A 18 53.42 43.70 17.59
CA MET A 18 53.11 44.10 16.21
C MET A 18 54.01 43.40 15.19
N ILE A 19 55.29 43.16 15.49
CA ILE A 19 56.21 42.40 14.62
C ILE A 19 55.84 40.91 14.53
N PHE A 20 55.32 40.30 15.60
CA PHE A 20 54.80 38.93 15.57
C PHE A 20 53.44 38.79 14.85
N MET A 21 52.63 39.86 14.77
CA MET A 21 51.37 39.82 14.01
C MET A 21 51.57 39.93 12.49
N ILE A 22 52.73 40.38 12.01
CA ILE A 22 53.04 40.44 10.56
C ILE A 22 53.60 39.12 10.01
N THR A 23 54.04 38.20 10.88
CA THR A 23 54.50 36.85 10.48
C THR A 23 53.47 35.76 10.79
N ALA A 24 52.34 36.10 11.41
CA ALA A 24 51.26 35.15 11.71
C ALA A 24 50.34 34.86 10.51
N CYS A 25 50.51 35.58 9.40
CA CYS A 25 50.01 35.15 8.09
C CYS A 25 51.16 34.48 7.34
N GLU A 26 51.53 33.26 7.74
CA GLU A 26 51.94 32.32 6.69
C GLU A 26 50.72 32.16 5.80
N ASN A 27 50.83 32.56 4.53
CA ASN A 27 49.88 32.14 3.50
C ASN A 27 50.06 30.64 3.28
N SER A 28 49.70 29.82 4.27
CA SER A 28 49.38 28.42 4.08
C SER A 28 47.97 28.30 3.50
N PHE A 29 47.68 29.09 2.47
CA PHE A 29 46.88 28.56 1.39
C PHE A 29 47.77 27.51 0.73
N GLU A 30 47.69 26.29 1.25
CA GLU A 30 48.07 25.08 0.52
C GLU A 30 47.78 25.32 -0.96
N THR A 31 48.81 25.23 -1.80
CA THR A 31 48.73 25.38 -3.25
C THR A 31 47.91 24.26 -3.92
N GLY A 32 47.14 23.48 -3.16
CA GLY A 32 45.98 22.73 -3.63
C GLY A 32 44.76 23.65 -3.66
N GLY A 33 44.74 24.59 -4.60
CA GLY A 33 43.65 25.55 -4.76
C GLY A 33 42.27 24.90 -4.87
N PHE A 34 41.22 25.68 -4.60
CA PHE A 34 39.83 25.32 -4.90
C PHE A 34 39.69 25.01 -6.40
N ASP A 35 39.88 23.75 -6.81
CA ASP A 35 39.53 23.31 -8.15
C ASP A 35 38.01 23.19 -8.25
N VAL A 36 37.41 24.26 -8.80
CA VAL A 36 35.99 24.36 -9.16
C VAL A 36 35.77 24.26 -10.68
N SER A 37 36.84 23.97 -11.43
CA SER A 37 36.80 23.86 -12.89
C SER A 37 36.51 22.45 -13.39
N SER A 38 36.67 21.46 -12.51
CA SER A 38 36.49 20.03 -12.80
C SER A 38 35.10 19.52 -12.39
N PRO A 39 34.13 19.35 -13.31
CA PRO A 39 32.77 18.95 -12.95
C PRO A 39 32.69 17.52 -12.42
N SER A 40 31.87 17.29 -11.39
CA SER A 40 31.57 15.97 -10.81
C SER A 40 30.46 15.25 -11.58
N ASN A 41 30.60 15.15 -12.90
CA ASN A 41 29.57 14.60 -13.78
C ASN A 41 29.77 13.09 -14.07
N VAL A 42 28.64 12.38 -14.17
CA VAL A 42 28.58 11.03 -14.77
C VAL A 42 28.43 11.19 -16.28
N LEU A 43 29.34 10.66 -17.07
CA LEU A 43 29.30 10.74 -18.54
C LEU A 43 28.44 9.63 -19.16
N SER A 44 28.51 8.42 -18.61
CA SER A 44 27.64 7.31 -19.01
C SER A 44 27.37 6.38 -17.85
N PHE A 45 26.18 5.79 -17.85
CA PHE A 45 25.78 4.77 -16.88
C PHE A 45 25.02 3.67 -17.63
N LYS A 46 25.44 2.41 -17.48
CA LYS A 46 24.74 1.26 -18.07
C LYS A 46 24.57 0.13 -17.08
N LEU A 47 23.52 -0.66 -17.27
CA LEU A 47 23.27 -1.91 -16.56
C LEU A 47 23.16 -3.02 -17.60
N ASN A 48 24.07 -4.00 -17.57
CA ASN A 48 24.14 -5.09 -18.54
C ASN A 48 24.05 -4.59 -20.00
N GLY A 49 24.82 -3.56 -20.36
CA GLY A 49 24.79 -2.92 -21.68
C GLY A 49 23.60 -1.99 -21.98
N VAL A 50 22.55 -1.96 -21.16
CA VAL A 50 21.40 -1.04 -21.32
C VAL A 50 21.77 0.35 -20.82
N SER A 51 21.67 1.36 -21.68
CA SER A 51 22.08 2.73 -21.34
C SER A 51 21.02 3.47 -20.53
N GLY A 52 21.47 4.14 -19.47
CA GLY A 52 20.64 5.03 -18.67
C GLY A 52 20.56 6.45 -19.25
N SER A 53 19.43 7.10 -19.05
CA SER A 53 19.26 8.54 -19.28
C SER A 53 19.74 9.31 -18.06
N ILE A 54 20.66 10.26 -18.25
CA ILE A 54 21.27 11.05 -17.17
C ILE A 54 20.77 12.49 -17.25
N ASP A 55 20.08 12.94 -16.21
CA ASP A 55 19.74 14.34 -16.01
C ASP A 55 20.81 15.00 -15.13
N GLN A 56 21.64 15.82 -15.76
CA GLN A 56 22.72 16.53 -15.08
C GLN A 56 22.21 17.68 -14.21
N ALA A 57 21.02 18.22 -14.41
CA ALA A 57 20.53 19.30 -13.55
C ALA A 57 20.09 18.75 -12.18
N THR A 58 19.44 17.58 -12.19
CA THR A 58 18.82 16.99 -10.98
C THR A 58 19.65 15.86 -10.36
N GLY A 59 20.63 15.31 -11.08
CA GLY A 59 21.38 14.12 -10.63
C GLY A 59 20.57 12.83 -10.78
N LYS A 60 19.46 12.83 -11.52
CA LYS A 60 18.65 11.62 -11.74
C LYS A 60 19.23 10.79 -12.88
N ILE A 61 19.39 9.48 -12.65
CA ILE A 61 19.74 8.49 -13.68
C ILE A 61 18.59 7.50 -13.78
N THR A 62 18.01 7.35 -14.97
CA THR A 62 16.89 6.42 -15.20
C THR A 62 17.31 5.33 -16.18
N VAL A 63 17.15 4.06 -15.79
CA VAL A 63 17.45 2.90 -16.63
C VAL A 63 16.18 2.09 -16.85
N VAL A 64 15.79 1.88 -18.11
CA VAL A 64 14.61 1.07 -18.47
C VAL A 64 15.09 -0.26 -19.04
N MET A 65 14.93 -1.32 -18.24
CA MET A 65 15.38 -2.67 -18.55
C MET A 65 14.30 -3.46 -19.31
N PRO A 66 14.67 -4.30 -20.29
CA PRO A 66 13.74 -5.23 -20.93
C PRO A 66 13.04 -6.15 -19.92
N TYR A 67 11.83 -6.62 -20.27
CA TYR A 67 11.12 -7.61 -19.45
C TYR A 67 11.98 -8.84 -19.15
N GLY A 68 11.92 -9.31 -17.90
CA GLY A 68 12.67 -10.48 -17.43
C GLY A 68 14.13 -10.21 -17.08
N SER A 69 14.58 -8.96 -17.13
CA SER A 69 15.91 -8.58 -16.63
C SER A 69 15.99 -8.76 -15.11
N ASP A 70 17.02 -9.46 -14.64
CA ASP A 70 17.35 -9.54 -13.22
C ASP A 70 18.18 -8.32 -12.82
N ILE A 71 17.64 -7.52 -11.90
CA ILE A 71 18.26 -6.28 -11.41
C ILE A 71 18.70 -6.36 -9.94
N THR A 72 18.70 -7.56 -9.35
CA THR A 72 19.00 -7.78 -7.93
C THR A 72 20.50 -7.77 -7.62
N ALA A 73 21.33 -8.05 -8.63
CA ALA A 73 22.79 -8.07 -8.51
C ALA A 73 23.45 -7.72 -9.85
N ILE A 74 23.55 -6.43 -10.18
CA ILE A 74 24.23 -5.95 -11.39
C ILE A 74 25.47 -5.15 -11.01
N LYS A 75 26.59 -5.39 -11.68
CA LYS A 75 27.73 -4.47 -11.66
C LYS A 75 27.48 -3.37 -12.70
N PRO A 76 27.33 -2.10 -12.31
CA PRO A 76 27.07 -1.03 -13.26
C PRO A 76 28.34 -0.71 -14.08
N GLU A 77 28.14 -0.33 -15.34
CA GLU A 77 29.20 0.20 -16.21
C GLU A 77 29.09 1.73 -16.19
N VAL A 78 30.03 2.40 -15.51
CA VAL A 78 29.97 3.85 -15.29
C VAL A 78 31.25 4.50 -15.79
N VAL A 79 31.08 5.63 -16.48
CA VAL A 79 32.18 6.49 -16.92
C VAL A 79 31.96 7.85 -16.27
N PHE A 80 32.94 8.31 -15.51
CA PHE A 80 32.97 9.65 -14.93
C PHE A 80 33.84 10.59 -15.77
N VAL A 81 33.72 11.89 -15.51
CA VAL A 81 34.75 12.85 -15.94
C VAL A 81 36.12 12.45 -15.38
N GLU A 82 37.18 12.74 -16.11
CA GLU A 82 38.56 12.45 -15.67
C GLU A 82 38.83 13.04 -14.27
N GLY A 83 39.51 12.25 -13.43
CA GLY A 83 39.83 12.62 -12.04
C GLY A 83 38.69 12.42 -11.04
N ALA A 84 37.45 12.18 -11.48
CA ALA A 84 36.32 11.98 -10.58
C ALA A 84 36.27 10.55 -10.00
N THR A 85 35.82 10.45 -8.75
CA THR A 85 35.58 9.19 -8.03
C THR A 85 34.16 9.16 -7.45
N SER A 86 33.68 7.98 -7.02
CA SER A 86 32.36 7.85 -6.41
C SER A 86 32.39 7.21 -5.03
N ASN A 87 31.42 7.58 -4.19
CA ASN A 87 31.13 6.90 -2.93
C ASN A 87 29.61 6.58 -2.83
N PRO A 88 29.20 5.32 -2.72
CA PRO A 88 30.03 4.11 -2.74
C PRO A 88 30.77 3.91 -4.08
N GLU A 89 31.79 3.06 -4.08
CA GLU A 89 32.46 2.63 -5.31
C GLU A 89 31.50 1.77 -6.15
N LEU A 90 31.40 2.07 -7.45
CA LEU A 90 30.47 1.39 -8.37
C LEU A 90 31.11 0.18 -9.08
N ASN A 91 32.01 -0.55 -8.41
CA ASN A 91 32.83 -1.62 -9.01
C ASN A 91 32.38 -3.05 -8.66
N SER A 92 31.36 -3.19 -7.81
CA SER A 92 30.78 -4.45 -7.32
C SER A 92 29.30 -4.58 -7.72
N ALA A 93 28.75 -5.79 -7.55
CA ALA A 93 27.34 -6.04 -7.84
C ALA A 93 26.44 -5.33 -6.81
N MET A 94 25.41 -4.65 -7.30
CA MET A 94 24.44 -3.90 -6.50
C MET A 94 23.01 -4.30 -6.83
N ASN A 95 22.13 -4.13 -5.85
CA ASN A 95 20.71 -4.32 -6.02
C ASN A 95 20.05 -3.00 -6.47
N PHE A 96 19.45 -3.02 -7.66
CA PHE A 96 18.74 -1.88 -8.25
C PHE A 96 17.21 -1.98 -8.14
N THR A 97 16.67 -2.92 -7.34
CA THR A 97 15.23 -2.98 -7.06
C THR A 97 14.73 -1.74 -6.31
N ASN A 98 15.61 -1.08 -5.56
CA ASN A 98 15.36 0.21 -4.92
C ASN A 98 16.29 1.28 -5.50
N PRO A 99 15.96 2.58 -5.38
CA PRO A 99 16.84 3.64 -5.83
C PRO A 99 18.22 3.58 -5.18
N VAL A 100 19.26 3.54 -6.01
CA VAL A 100 20.66 3.52 -5.53
C VAL A 100 21.20 4.94 -5.58
N LYS A 101 21.69 5.44 -4.43
CA LYS A 101 22.30 6.76 -4.31
C LYS A 101 23.82 6.65 -4.25
N PHE A 102 24.52 7.53 -4.96
CA PHE A 102 25.96 7.68 -4.84
C PHE A 102 26.38 9.12 -5.06
N ARG A 103 27.52 9.49 -4.46
CA ARG A 103 28.13 10.81 -4.61
C ARG A 103 29.31 10.70 -5.55
N VAL A 104 29.37 11.55 -6.57
CA VAL A 104 30.58 11.76 -7.38
C VAL A 104 31.35 12.92 -6.79
N VAL A 105 32.66 12.78 -6.62
CA VAL A 105 33.58 13.81 -6.13
C VAL A 105 34.65 14.05 -7.18
N ASN A 106 34.93 15.31 -7.50
CA ASN A 106 36.04 15.71 -8.36
C ASN A 106 36.68 16.99 -7.80
N GLY A 107 37.90 16.87 -7.26
CA GLY A 107 38.51 17.94 -6.48
C GLY A 107 37.64 18.37 -5.31
N ASN A 108 37.22 19.64 -5.31
CA ASN A 108 36.37 20.22 -4.26
C ASN A 108 34.87 20.22 -4.61
N LEU A 109 34.51 19.76 -5.81
CA LEU A 109 33.13 19.64 -6.23
C LEU A 109 32.60 18.23 -5.93
N TYR A 110 31.32 18.18 -5.58
CA TYR A 110 30.60 16.92 -5.50
C TYR A 110 29.20 17.06 -6.07
N LYS A 111 28.64 15.92 -6.47
CA LYS A 111 27.26 15.82 -6.92
C LYS A 111 26.66 14.47 -6.56
N ASP A 112 25.47 14.52 -6.01
CA ASP A 112 24.71 13.32 -5.67
C ASP A 112 23.89 12.87 -6.87
N TYR A 113 23.94 11.56 -7.13
CA TYR A 113 23.13 10.91 -8.14
C TYR A 113 22.21 9.89 -7.51
N THR A 114 21.02 9.77 -8.07
CA THR A 114 20.06 8.71 -7.73
C THR A 114 19.75 7.92 -9.00
N VAL A 115 20.06 6.63 -8.98
CA VAL A 115 19.71 5.68 -10.05
C VAL A 115 18.35 5.08 -9.75
N THR A 116 17.42 5.18 -10.69
CA THR A 116 16.14 4.49 -10.66
C THR A 116 16.08 3.54 -11.85
N THR A 117 15.80 2.27 -11.57
CA THR A 117 15.71 1.22 -12.59
C THR A 117 14.28 0.73 -12.68
N THR A 118 13.75 0.60 -13.90
CA THR A 118 12.41 0.06 -14.15
C THR A 118 12.53 -1.11 -15.11
N VAL A 119 11.93 -2.25 -14.77
CA VAL A 119 11.77 -3.39 -15.70
C VAL A 119 10.45 -3.23 -16.42
N LEU A 120 10.45 -3.30 -17.75
CA LEU A 120 9.23 -3.19 -18.55
C LEU A 120 8.26 -4.35 -18.25
N SER A 121 6.97 -4.03 -18.19
CA SER A 121 5.89 -5.03 -18.18
C SER A 121 5.90 -5.85 -19.47
N PRO A 122 5.62 -7.17 -19.44
CA PRO A 122 5.48 -7.96 -20.65
C PRO A 122 4.18 -7.65 -21.42
N ILE A 123 3.14 -7.20 -20.71
CA ILE A 123 1.81 -6.89 -21.25
C ILE A 123 1.59 -5.39 -21.14
N LYS A 124 1.55 -4.69 -22.27
CA LYS A 124 1.26 -3.25 -22.30
C LYS A 124 -0.22 -2.97 -22.15
N SER A 125 -1.07 -3.83 -22.73
CA SER A 125 -2.51 -3.75 -22.60
C SER A 125 -3.13 -5.13 -22.71
N PHE A 126 -4.20 -5.33 -21.94
CA PHE A 126 -5.07 -6.50 -22.01
C PHE A 126 -6.49 -6.00 -21.89
N THR A 127 -7.28 -6.15 -22.95
CA THR A 127 -8.66 -5.63 -22.99
C THR A 127 -9.62 -6.69 -23.49
N ILE A 128 -10.84 -6.71 -22.94
CA ILE A 128 -11.95 -7.53 -23.43
C ILE A 128 -13.16 -6.61 -23.52
N ASN A 129 -13.83 -6.58 -24.69
CA ASN A 129 -15.01 -5.74 -24.93
C ASN A 129 -14.81 -4.25 -24.55
N GLY A 130 -13.60 -3.72 -24.72
CA GLY A 130 -13.25 -2.33 -24.39
C GLY A 130 -12.93 -2.07 -22.91
N VAL A 131 -13.07 -3.08 -22.03
CA VAL A 131 -12.67 -2.98 -20.61
C VAL A 131 -11.21 -3.39 -20.47
N ALA A 132 -10.41 -2.57 -19.79
CA ALA A 132 -9.00 -2.85 -19.51
C ALA A 132 -8.83 -3.69 -18.24
N ALA A 133 -7.91 -4.66 -18.29
CA ALA A 133 -7.51 -5.42 -17.11
C ALA A 133 -6.46 -4.67 -16.29
N THR A 134 -6.43 -4.96 -15.00
CA THR A 134 -5.30 -4.66 -14.12
C THR A 134 -4.29 -5.78 -14.22
N VAL A 135 -3.11 -5.49 -14.78
CA VAL A 135 -1.98 -6.43 -14.84
C VAL A 135 -1.06 -6.18 -13.65
N ASN A 136 -0.78 -7.23 -12.87
CA ASN A 136 0.18 -7.18 -11.79
C ASN A 136 1.36 -8.09 -12.11
N ASP A 137 2.49 -7.48 -12.44
CA ASP A 137 3.73 -8.20 -12.79
C ASP A 137 4.46 -8.79 -11.61
N ILE A 138 4.15 -8.41 -10.37
CA ILE A 138 4.77 -8.97 -9.18
C ILE A 138 4.07 -10.29 -8.84
N SER A 139 2.75 -10.27 -8.69
CA SER A 139 1.93 -11.47 -8.44
C SER A 139 1.67 -12.32 -9.69
N LYS A 140 2.05 -11.83 -10.88
CA LYS A 140 1.83 -12.51 -12.18
C LYS A 140 0.34 -12.77 -12.42
N THR A 141 -0.50 -11.76 -12.20
CA THR A 141 -1.95 -11.88 -12.40
C THR A 141 -2.50 -10.84 -13.37
N ILE A 142 -3.60 -11.18 -14.03
CA ILE A 142 -4.38 -10.30 -14.91
C ILE A 142 -5.81 -10.32 -14.39
N ASN A 143 -6.32 -9.21 -13.89
CA ASN A 143 -7.63 -9.18 -13.23
C ASN A 143 -8.56 -8.21 -13.93
N MET A 144 -9.79 -8.65 -14.14
CA MET A 144 -10.81 -7.87 -14.85
C MET A 144 -12.20 -8.19 -14.30
N THR A 145 -13.01 -7.15 -14.15
CA THR A 145 -14.45 -7.29 -13.96
C THR A 145 -15.15 -6.75 -15.20
N LEU A 146 -15.86 -7.62 -15.93
CA LEU A 146 -16.66 -7.27 -17.08
C LEU A 146 -18.06 -6.81 -16.66
N PRO A 147 -18.82 -6.13 -17.54
CA PRO A 147 -20.20 -5.77 -17.26
C PRO A 147 -21.03 -6.99 -16.86
N GLU A 148 -22.05 -6.75 -16.04
CA GLU A 148 -23.00 -7.77 -15.62
C GLU A 148 -23.57 -8.55 -16.81
N ASN A 149 -23.84 -9.84 -16.62
CA ASN A 149 -24.37 -10.76 -17.63
C ASN A 149 -23.47 -11.01 -18.86
N THR A 150 -22.20 -10.57 -18.83
CA THR A 150 -21.25 -10.94 -19.88
C THR A 150 -20.99 -12.44 -19.86
N ASP A 151 -21.18 -13.12 -21.00
CA ASP A 151 -20.86 -14.54 -21.15
C ASP A 151 -19.34 -14.74 -21.16
N LEU A 152 -18.83 -15.45 -20.15
CA LEU A 152 -17.40 -15.69 -19.96
C LEU A 152 -16.88 -16.89 -20.77
N THR A 153 -17.74 -17.70 -21.38
CA THR A 153 -17.35 -19.00 -21.98
C THR A 153 -16.53 -18.89 -23.25
N ALA A 154 -16.57 -17.74 -23.94
CA ALA A 154 -15.94 -17.58 -25.26
C ALA A 154 -15.53 -16.13 -25.56
N LEU A 155 -14.68 -15.55 -24.72
CA LEU A 155 -14.19 -14.18 -24.89
C LEU A 155 -12.91 -14.12 -25.74
N LYS A 156 -12.68 -12.96 -26.39
CA LYS A 156 -11.50 -12.72 -27.22
C LYS A 156 -10.72 -11.51 -26.70
N PRO A 157 -9.69 -11.71 -25.87
CA PRO A 157 -8.88 -10.61 -25.38
C PRO A 157 -8.04 -10.00 -26.51
N VAL A 158 -7.99 -8.67 -26.54
CA VAL A 158 -7.04 -7.89 -27.35
C VAL A 158 -5.86 -7.54 -26.47
N ILE A 159 -4.70 -8.11 -26.80
CA ILE A 159 -3.49 -8.07 -26.00
C ILE A 159 -2.36 -7.42 -26.80
N GLU A 160 -1.73 -6.41 -26.23
CA GLU A 160 -0.49 -5.82 -26.74
C GLU A 160 0.67 -6.20 -25.82
N THR A 161 1.72 -6.82 -26.37
CA THR A 161 2.93 -7.20 -25.61
C THR A 161 4.09 -6.23 -25.86
N THR A 162 5.06 -6.26 -24.96
CA THR A 162 6.35 -5.58 -25.16
C THR A 162 7.15 -6.28 -26.27
N ALA A 163 7.98 -5.53 -26.99
CA ALA A 163 8.79 -6.08 -28.08
C ALA A 163 9.68 -7.25 -27.59
N GLY A 164 9.73 -8.34 -28.37
CA GLY A 164 10.46 -9.56 -27.99
C GLY A 164 9.72 -10.48 -27.01
N VAL A 165 8.49 -10.11 -26.60
CA VAL A 165 7.62 -10.93 -25.76
C VAL A 165 6.50 -11.55 -26.58
N THR A 166 6.30 -12.85 -26.42
CA THR A 166 5.14 -13.59 -26.95
C THR A 166 4.24 -14.05 -25.82
N ILE A 167 2.94 -14.20 -26.11
CA ILE A 167 1.94 -14.63 -25.14
C ILE A 167 1.06 -15.76 -25.73
N SER A 168 0.72 -16.76 -24.91
CA SER A 168 -0.21 -17.84 -25.25
C SER A 168 -1.21 -18.07 -24.11
N PRO A 169 -2.54 -18.05 -24.32
CA PRO A 169 -3.24 -17.81 -25.58
C PRO A 169 -2.88 -16.48 -26.25
N ALA A 170 -2.83 -16.48 -27.58
CA ALA A 170 -2.50 -15.28 -28.36
C ALA A 170 -3.66 -14.27 -28.35
N SER A 171 -3.35 -12.99 -28.60
CA SER A 171 -4.36 -11.95 -28.82
C SER A 171 -5.39 -12.40 -29.88
N GLY A 172 -6.68 -12.22 -29.59
CA GLY A 172 -7.80 -12.61 -30.45
C GLY A 172 -8.21 -14.09 -30.41
N ALA A 173 -7.50 -14.95 -29.67
CA ALA A 173 -7.92 -16.32 -29.43
C ALA A 173 -9.22 -16.36 -28.60
N THR A 174 -10.08 -17.34 -28.87
CA THR A 174 -11.26 -17.59 -28.02
C THR A 174 -10.81 -18.30 -26.75
N VAL A 175 -11.16 -17.74 -25.59
CA VAL A 175 -10.78 -18.23 -24.26
C VAL A 175 -12.03 -18.29 -23.37
N ASP A 176 -12.17 -19.40 -22.64
CA ASP A 176 -13.18 -19.58 -21.60
C ASP A 176 -12.65 -19.08 -20.27
N PHE A 177 -13.26 -18.02 -19.72
CA PHE A 177 -12.92 -17.41 -18.44
C PHE A 177 -13.94 -17.74 -17.33
N THR A 178 -14.75 -18.80 -17.48
CA THR A 178 -15.58 -19.30 -16.37
C THR A 178 -14.75 -19.72 -15.15
N ASN A 179 -13.45 -20.01 -15.37
CA ASN A 179 -12.45 -20.23 -14.35
C ASN A 179 -11.20 -19.41 -14.67
N ALA A 180 -10.27 -19.34 -13.71
CA ALA A 180 -8.96 -18.72 -13.92
C ALA A 180 -8.20 -19.37 -15.09
N VAL A 181 -7.60 -18.56 -15.96
CA VAL A 181 -6.90 -19.03 -17.16
C VAL A 181 -5.42 -18.70 -17.10
N THR A 182 -4.55 -19.67 -17.38
CA THR A 182 -3.12 -19.41 -17.47
C THR A 182 -2.73 -18.87 -18.85
N PHE A 183 -2.09 -17.70 -18.86
CA PHE A 183 -1.36 -17.14 -20.00
C PHE A 183 0.13 -17.35 -19.81
N VAL A 184 0.78 -18.00 -20.77
CA VAL A 184 2.22 -18.23 -20.80
C VAL A 184 2.88 -17.07 -21.54
N ILE A 185 3.69 -16.30 -20.82
CA ILE A 185 4.52 -15.22 -21.35
C ILE A 185 5.91 -15.77 -21.64
N THR A 186 6.38 -15.66 -22.87
CA THR A 186 7.73 -16.10 -23.27
C THR A 186 8.55 -14.91 -23.74
N SER A 187 9.76 -14.77 -23.21
CA SER A 187 10.74 -13.75 -23.60
C SER A 187 12.15 -14.34 -23.51
N ASN A 188 12.98 -14.13 -24.53
CA ASN A 188 14.37 -14.60 -24.58
C ASN A 188 14.53 -16.09 -24.21
N GLY A 189 13.60 -16.94 -24.66
CA GLY A 189 13.62 -18.39 -24.41
C GLY A 189 13.21 -18.83 -22.99
N LYS A 190 12.80 -17.90 -22.12
CA LYS A 190 12.23 -18.20 -20.80
C LYS A 190 10.72 -17.97 -20.80
N SER A 191 9.99 -18.82 -20.08
CA SER A 191 8.53 -18.72 -19.95
C SER A 191 8.11 -18.48 -18.51
N VAL A 192 7.11 -17.63 -18.31
CA VAL A 192 6.50 -17.30 -17.02
C VAL A 192 4.98 -17.37 -17.17
N ASN A 193 4.32 -18.01 -16.22
CA ASN A 193 2.86 -18.11 -16.20
C ASN A 193 2.26 -16.88 -15.54
N TYR A 194 1.23 -16.33 -16.17
CA TYR A 194 0.33 -15.32 -15.61
C TYR A 194 -1.05 -15.94 -15.46
N THR A 195 -1.72 -15.70 -14.33
CA THR A 195 -3.08 -16.18 -14.10
C THR A 195 -4.08 -15.05 -14.37
N ALA A 196 -4.94 -15.24 -15.37
CA ALA A 196 -6.01 -14.33 -15.71
C ALA A 196 -7.30 -14.71 -14.98
N ASN A 197 -7.78 -13.81 -14.13
CA ASN A 197 -9.05 -13.94 -13.44
C ASN A 197 -10.02 -12.88 -13.96
N VAL A 198 -10.94 -13.32 -14.81
CA VAL A 198 -11.99 -12.45 -15.38
C VAL A 198 -13.31 -12.87 -14.76
N GLY A 199 -14.02 -11.92 -14.18
CA GLY A 199 -15.33 -12.16 -13.57
C GLY A 199 -16.36 -11.14 -14.01
N VAL A 200 -17.59 -11.34 -13.56
CA VAL A 200 -18.68 -10.36 -13.62
C VAL A 200 -19.14 -10.04 -12.20
N PRO A 201 -19.76 -8.89 -11.93
CA PRO A 201 -20.40 -8.61 -10.65
C PRO A 201 -21.44 -9.69 -10.31
N VAL A 202 -21.67 -9.93 -9.02
CA VAL A 202 -22.75 -10.83 -8.57
C VAL A 202 -24.10 -10.20 -8.91
N THR A 203 -24.81 -10.79 -9.87
CA THR A 203 -26.13 -10.32 -10.34
C THR A 203 -27.15 -10.32 -9.21
N GLY A 204 -27.94 -9.23 -9.12
CA GLY A 204 -29.03 -9.10 -8.15
C GLY A 204 -28.60 -8.89 -6.71
N LEU A 205 -27.31 -8.63 -6.47
CA LEU A 205 -26.77 -8.45 -5.13
C LEU A 205 -27.34 -7.19 -4.45
N THR A 206 -27.94 -7.36 -3.27
CA THR A 206 -28.37 -6.26 -2.41
C THR A 206 -27.37 -6.07 -1.27
N VAL A 207 -26.69 -4.94 -1.26
CA VAL A 207 -25.73 -4.56 -0.21
C VAL A 207 -26.28 -3.40 0.60
N ALA A 208 -26.46 -3.58 1.90
CA ALA A 208 -26.88 -2.49 2.77
C ALA A 208 -25.65 -1.85 3.44
N PHE A 209 -25.52 -0.52 3.31
CA PHE A 209 -24.61 0.28 4.12
C PHE A 209 -25.29 0.60 5.46
N LEU A 210 -24.79 0.01 6.54
CA LEU A 210 -25.27 0.28 7.90
C LEU A 210 -24.62 1.54 8.45
N GLY A 211 -25.42 2.47 8.97
CA GLY A 211 -24.93 3.71 9.56
C GLY A 211 -25.64 4.12 10.84
N THR A 212 -25.02 5.04 11.58
CA THR A 212 -25.57 5.61 12.82
C THR A 212 -26.55 6.75 12.56
N ALA A 213 -26.39 7.48 11.45
CA ALA A 213 -27.29 8.53 11.04
C ALA A 213 -28.66 7.96 10.62
N ALA A 214 -29.74 8.72 10.81
CA ALA A 214 -31.08 8.30 10.41
C ALA A 214 -31.21 8.07 8.89
N THR A 215 -30.47 8.85 8.09
CA THR A 215 -30.40 8.75 6.63
C THR A 215 -28.96 8.86 6.16
N ARG A 216 -28.67 8.35 4.95
CA ARG A 216 -27.34 8.43 4.33
C ARG A 216 -26.82 9.87 4.22
N SER A 217 -27.68 10.82 3.84
CA SER A 217 -27.30 12.24 3.76
C SER A 217 -26.94 12.86 5.11
N GLY A 218 -27.27 12.19 6.22
CA GLY A 218 -26.92 12.60 7.57
C GLY A 218 -25.56 12.07 8.06
N ILE A 219 -24.83 11.27 7.27
CA ILE A 219 -23.46 10.85 7.62
C ILE A 219 -22.55 12.09 7.55
N THR A 220 -21.72 12.28 8.58
CA THR A 220 -20.86 13.48 8.72
C THR A 220 -19.37 13.16 8.74
N ASN A 221 -18.96 11.95 9.16
CA ASN A 221 -17.57 11.51 9.04
C ASN A 221 -17.26 11.30 7.55
N MET A 222 -16.18 11.91 7.05
CA MET A 222 -15.86 11.93 5.62
C MET A 222 -15.36 10.58 5.08
N ASP A 223 -14.75 9.75 5.93
CA ASP A 223 -14.37 8.38 5.58
C ASP A 223 -15.64 7.54 5.31
N GLU A 224 -16.59 7.59 6.24
CA GLU A 224 -17.90 6.95 6.13
C GLU A 224 -18.69 7.46 4.91
N VAL A 225 -18.68 8.78 4.64
CA VAL A 225 -19.32 9.37 3.44
C VAL A 225 -18.67 8.82 2.17
N THR A 226 -17.34 8.75 2.11
CA THR A 226 -16.60 8.33 0.91
C THR A 226 -16.81 6.84 0.62
N ALA A 227 -16.72 6.00 1.66
CA ALA A 227 -17.03 4.58 1.60
C ALA A 227 -18.48 4.32 1.14
N SER A 228 -19.44 5.05 1.73
CA SER A 228 -20.85 4.92 1.36
C SER A 228 -21.07 5.36 -0.09
N ASN A 229 -20.51 6.50 -0.51
CA ASN A 229 -20.60 6.98 -1.89
C ASN A 229 -20.12 5.95 -2.88
N TRP A 230 -18.92 5.41 -2.64
CA TRP A 230 -18.39 4.35 -3.48
C TRP A 230 -19.33 3.13 -3.55
N LEU A 231 -19.93 2.67 -2.45
CA LEU A 231 -20.86 1.53 -2.51
C LEU A 231 -22.01 1.80 -3.49
N PHE A 232 -22.68 2.96 -3.36
CA PHE A 232 -23.86 3.27 -4.16
C PHE A 232 -23.53 3.54 -5.63
N ASP A 233 -22.32 4.03 -5.92
CA ASP A 233 -21.86 4.23 -7.29
C ASP A 233 -21.52 2.89 -7.99
N ASN A 234 -21.24 1.83 -7.23
CA ASN A 234 -20.73 0.56 -7.77
C ASN A 234 -21.71 -0.63 -7.63
N PHE A 235 -22.70 -0.54 -6.73
CA PHE A 235 -23.69 -1.59 -6.51
C PHE A 235 -25.09 -1.02 -6.74
N PRO A 236 -25.75 -1.32 -7.87
CA PRO A 236 -27.10 -0.83 -8.16
C PRO A 236 -28.15 -1.24 -7.12
N GLY A 237 -27.95 -2.38 -6.45
CA GLY A 237 -28.78 -2.86 -5.35
C GLY A 237 -28.42 -2.26 -3.98
N ALA A 238 -27.53 -1.26 -3.91
CA ALA A 238 -27.12 -0.66 -2.65
C ALA A 238 -28.29 0.00 -1.93
N LYS A 239 -28.39 -0.25 -0.62
CA LYS A 239 -29.38 0.36 0.27
C LYS A 239 -28.69 1.00 1.46
N TYR A 240 -29.32 2.00 2.06
CA TYR A 240 -28.89 2.52 3.36
C TYR A 240 -29.83 2.00 4.42
N ILE A 241 -29.28 1.54 5.53
CA ILE A 241 -30.04 1.15 6.70
C ILE A 241 -29.42 1.76 7.95
N SER A 242 -30.24 2.31 8.84
CA SER A 242 -29.75 2.89 10.08
C SER A 242 -29.90 1.90 11.24
N PHE A 243 -29.03 2.01 12.24
CA PHE A 243 -29.20 1.28 13.50
C PHE A 243 -30.57 1.53 14.13
N GLU A 244 -31.06 2.76 14.07
CA GLU A 244 -32.40 3.14 14.56
C GLU A 244 -33.50 2.37 13.82
N SER A 245 -33.41 2.24 12.48
CA SER A 245 -34.38 1.48 11.71
C SER A 245 -34.38 -0.01 12.07
N ILE A 246 -33.21 -0.61 12.26
CA ILE A 246 -33.09 -2.02 12.71
C ILE A 246 -33.69 -2.18 14.11
N GLN A 247 -33.39 -1.25 15.03
CA GLN A 247 -33.97 -1.26 16.37
C GLN A 247 -35.50 -1.25 16.35
N ASN A 248 -36.08 -0.58 15.35
CA ASN A 248 -37.51 -0.44 15.13
C ASN A 248 -38.10 -1.50 14.19
N GLY A 249 -37.37 -2.57 13.88
CA GLY A 249 -37.89 -3.73 13.15
C GLY A 249 -37.82 -3.63 11.62
N ALA A 250 -36.80 -2.95 11.07
CA ALA A 250 -36.53 -2.99 9.64
C ALA A 250 -36.38 -4.44 9.13
N ASP A 251 -36.95 -4.70 7.94
CA ASP A 251 -36.82 -5.99 7.26
C ASP A 251 -35.42 -6.09 6.63
N LEU A 252 -34.75 -7.22 6.87
CA LEU A 252 -33.41 -7.53 6.37
C LEU A 252 -33.42 -8.71 5.38
N SER A 253 -34.60 -9.25 5.05
CA SER A 253 -34.75 -10.49 4.30
C SER A 253 -34.30 -10.41 2.84
N ASP A 254 -34.26 -9.21 2.27
CA ASP A 254 -33.83 -8.94 0.90
C ASP A 254 -32.38 -8.44 0.79
N ILE A 255 -31.64 -8.41 1.91
CA ILE A 255 -30.24 -7.98 1.97
C ILE A 255 -29.36 -9.23 1.95
N ASP A 256 -28.34 -9.24 1.07
CA ASP A 256 -27.36 -10.33 1.03
C ASP A 256 -26.15 -10.04 1.92
N VAL A 257 -25.68 -8.78 1.91
CA VAL A 257 -24.52 -8.31 2.66
C VAL A 257 -24.84 -6.99 3.35
N ILE A 258 -24.56 -6.90 4.65
CA ILE A 258 -24.52 -5.63 5.37
C ILE A 258 -23.06 -5.22 5.53
N TRP A 259 -22.69 -4.07 4.98
CA TRP A 259 -21.41 -3.44 5.23
C TRP A 259 -21.57 -2.35 6.29
N TRP A 260 -20.86 -2.50 7.40
CA TRP A 260 -20.67 -1.42 8.37
C TRP A 260 -19.22 -0.96 8.36
N HIS A 261 -19.01 0.24 7.84
CA HIS A 261 -17.78 0.99 7.99
C HIS A 261 -18.00 2.06 9.07
N PHE A 262 -17.27 1.98 10.18
CA PHE A 262 -17.42 2.90 11.30
C PHE A 262 -16.07 3.51 11.64
N ASP A 263 -15.99 4.82 11.50
CA ASP A 263 -14.73 5.56 11.58
C ASP A 263 -14.86 6.81 12.48
N SER A 264 -16.07 7.18 12.85
CA SER A 264 -16.34 8.37 13.66
C SER A 264 -15.85 8.34 15.11
N ALA A 265 -15.58 7.17 15.71
CA ALA A 265 -15.09 7.06 17.08
C ALA A 265 -14.47 5.68 17.39
N THR A 266 -13.57 5.62 18.38
CA THR A 266 -12.97 4.35 18.84
C THR A 266 -14.00 3.40 19.45
N ASN A 267 -14.91 3.92 20.28
CA ASN A 267 -15.95 3.11 20.91
C ASN A 267 -17.16 3.00 19.99
N LEU A 268 -17.72 1.80 19.86
CA LEU A 268 -18.97 1.60 19.13
C LEU A 268 -20.11 2.39 19.80
N PRO A 269 -21.06 2.93 19.02
CA PRO A 269 -22.18 3.69 19.55
C PRO A 269 -23.09 2.79 20.39
N SER A 270 -23.73 3.35 21.43
CA SER A 270 -24.59 2.59 22.36
C SER A 270 -25.71 1.81 21.67
N VAL A 271 -26.26 2.34 20.56
CA VAL A 271 -27.29 1.68 19.75
C VAL A 271 -26.84 0.34 19.18
N ALA A 272 -25.54 0.16 18.89
CA ALA A 272 -25.00 -1.11 18.40
C ALA A 272 -25.14 -2.23 19.45
N TYR A 273 -25.17 -1.90 20.74
CA TYR A 273 -25.35 -2.85 21.84
C TYR A 273 -26.81 -3.04 22.25
N ASN A 274 -27.77 -2.38 21.59
CA ASN A 274 -29.18 -2.56 21.89
C ASN A 274 -29.59 -4.04 21.61
N PRO A 275 -30.29 -4.74 22.53
CA PRO A 275 -30.72 -6.11 22.31
C PRO A 275 -31.56 -6.31 21.05
N ASN A 276 -32.42 -5.36 20.68
CA ASN A 276 -33.23 -5.46 19.45
C ASN A 276 -32.34 -5.45 18.20
N VAL A 277 -31.32 -4.60 18.18
CA VAL A 277 -30.35 -4.50 17.07
C VAL A 277 -29.51 -5.77 16.99
N THR A 278 -28.87 -6.16 18.10
CA THR A 278 -27.99 -7.33 18.11
C THR A 278 -28.74 -8.62 17.79
N ASN A 279 -29.98 -8.78 18.27
CA ASN A 279 -30.82 -9.93 17.92
C ASN A 279 -31.22 -9.92 16.44
N ALA A 280 -31.58 -8.77 15.86
CA ALA A 280 -31.91 -8.66 14.44
C ALA A 280 -30.72 -9.05 13.56
N LEU A 281 -29.51 -8.56 13.87
CA LEU A 281 -28.31 -8.88 13.10
C LEU A 281 -27.81 -10.32 13.31
N LYS A 282 -27.98 -10.90 14.51
CA LYS A 282 -27.73 -12.34 14.74
C LYS A 282 -28.70 -13.21 13.92
N ASN A 283 -29.98 -12.85 13.89
CA ASN A 283 -30.99 -13.55 13.09
C ASN A 283 -30.70 -13.43 11.59
N PHE A 284 -30.36 -12.22 11.11
CA PHE A 284 -29.94 -11.97 9.74
C PHE A 284 -28.80 -12.92 9.33
N ARG A 285 -27.75 -13.01 10.15
CA ARG A 285 -26.63 -13.91 9.91
C ARG A 285 -27.03 -15.39 9.92
N THR A 286 -27.86 -15.79 10.88
CA THR A 286 -28.35 -17.18 11.01
C THR A 286 -29.16 -17.60 9.77
N ASN A 287 -29.85 -16.64 9.14
CA ASN A 287 -30.62 -16.83 7.91
C ASN A 287 -29.79 -16.73 6.62
N GLY A 288 -28.46 -16.72 6.71
CA GLY A 288 -27.54 -16.71 5.57
C GLY A 288 -27.06 -15.32 5.14
N GLY A 289 -27.49 -14.26 5.82
CA GLY A 289 -26.98 -12.92 5.60
C GLY A 289 -25.52 -12.76 6.03
N ASN A 290 -24.79 -11.87 5.35
CA ASN A 290 -23.36 -11.72 5.53
C ASN A 290 -22.98 -10.33 6.05
N LEU A 291 -21.88 -10.22 6.80
CA LEU A 291 -21.37 -8.94 7.30
C LEU A 291 -19.97 -8.64 6.77
N LEU A 292 -19.79 -7.42 6.28
CA LEU A 292 -18.48 -6.80 6.14
C LEU A 292 -18.34 -5.75 7.24
N LEU A 293 -17.35 -5.89 8.12
CA LEU A 293 -17.09 -4.95 9.20
C LEU A 293 -15.71 -4.32 8.99
N THR A 294 -15.63 -3.00 8.90
CA THR A 294 -14.37 -2.32 8.59
C THR A 294 -14.08 -1.13 9.50
N SER A 295 -12.80 -0.81 9.70
CA SER A 295 -12.34 0.17 10.70
C SER A 295 -12.84 -0.25 12.10
N PHE A 296 -13.30 0.67 12.95
CA PHE A 296 -13.74 0.40 14.32
C PHE A 296 -14.94 -0.55 14.40
N ALA A 297 -15.73 -0.71 13.33
CA ALA A 297 -16.84 -1.69 13.27
C ALA A 297 -16.36 -3.14 13.47
N SER A 298 -15.06 -3.42 13.26
CA SER A 298 -14.46 -4.73 13.51
C SER A 298 -14.65 -5.20 14.95
N GLN A 299 -14.84 -4.29 15.91
CA GLN A 299 -15.14 -4.62 17.31
C GLN A 299 -16.49 -5.34 17.49
N TYR A 300 -17.39 -5.23 16.51
CA TYR A 300 -18.75 -5.71 16.65
C TYR A 300 -18.89 -7.24 16.65
N VAL A 301 -17.80 -7.92 16.29
CA VAL A 301 -17.67 -9.39 16.37
C VAL A 301 -18.02 -9.94 17.75
N ASP A 302 -17.70 -9.25 18.83
CA ASP A 302 -17.99 -9.71 20.20
C ASP A 302 -19.49 -9.62 20.50
N ALA A 303 -20.10 -8.44 20.32
CA ALA A 303 -21.52 -8.22 20.61
C ALA A 303 -22.46 -9.11 19.78
N LEU A 304 -22.03 -9.44 18.55
CA LEU A 304 -22.76 -10.35 17.65
C LEU A 304 -22.47 -11.84 17.90
N GLY A 305 -21.60 -12.18 18.85
CA GLY A 305 -21.21 -13.57 19.14
C GLY A 305 -20.54 -14.26 17.96
N ILE A 306 -19.84 -13.49 17.11
CA ILE A 306 -19.01 -14.00 16.00
C ILE A 306 -17.77 -14.68 16.57
N VAL A 307 -17.23 -14.11 17.64
CA VAL A 307 -16.15 -14.68 18.44
C VAL A 307 -16.67 -14.97 19.85
N PRO A 308 -16.01 -15.85 20.62
CA PRO A 308 -16.32 -16.00 22.04
C PRO A 308 -16.21 -14.68 22.79
N SER A 309 -17.01 -14.52 23.85
CA SER A 309 -17.07 -13.25 24.59
C SER A 309 -15.68 -12.80 25.08
N GLY A 310 -15.36 -11.54 24.86
CA GLY A 310 -14.05 -10.97 25.20
C GLY A 310 -12.92 -11.35 24.23
N LYS A 311 -13.22 -12.03 23.12
CA LYS A 311 -12.25 -12.38 22.07
C LYS A 311 -12.31 -11.47 20.84
N GLY A 312 -12.98 -10.32 20.94
CA GLY A 312 -12.91 -9.26 19.94
C GLY A 312 -11.51 -8.61 19.84
N PRO A 313 -11.32 -7.63 18.93
CA PRO A 313 -10.11 -6.84 18.83
C PRO A 313 -9.63 -6.33 20.19
N ASN A 314 -8.34 -6.51 20.48
CA ASN A 314 -7.73 -6.19 21.78
C ASN A 314 -6.73 -5.02 21.69
N ASN A 315 -6.55 -4.45 20.51
CA ASN A 315 -5.68 -3.30 20.27
C ASN A 315 -6.41 -2.33 19.34
N VAL A 316 -7.07 -1.34 19.96
CA VAL A 316 -8.00 -0.42 19.29
C VAL A 316 -7.58 1.01 19.59
N PHE A 317 -7.28 1.79 18.55
CA PHE A 317 -6.75 3.15 18.68
C PHE A 317 -6.95 3.96 17.39
N GLY A 318 -6.73 5.27 17.46
CA GLY A 318 -6.83 6.17 16.33
C GLY A 318 -6.41 7.60 16.68
N ASP A 319 -5.82 8.30 15.71
CA ASP A 319 -5.36 9.67 15.79
C ASP A 319 -6.42 10.64 15.26
N PHE A 320 -7.52 10.80 16.00
CA PHE A 320 -8.60 11.72 15.64
C PHE A 320 -8.11 13.16 15.51
N LEU A 321 -8.68 13.90 14.56
CA LEU A 321 -8.34 15.30 14.34
C LEU A 321 -8.41 16.11 15.66
N PRO A 322 -7.41 16.97 15.93
CA PRO A 322 -6.34 17.40 15.02
C PRO A 322 -5.04 16.56 15.09
N ASN A 323 -5.06 15.35 15.70
CA ASN A 323 -3.84 14.58 15.99
C ASN A 323 -3.30 13.76 14.81
N GLY A 324 -4.05 13.63 13.72
CA GLY A 324 -3.56 13.01 12.48
C GLY A 324 -2.39 13.77 11.86
N PHE A 325 -1.63 13.08 11.00
CA PHE A 325 -0.46 13.67 10.36
C PHE A 325 -0.16 13.03 9.00
N VAL A 326 0.71 13.68 8.24
CA VAL A 326 1.25 13.15 6.98
C VAL A 326 2.39 12.19 7.28
N ASP A 327 2.21 10.91 6.98
CA ASP A 327 3.24 9.89 7.23
C ASP A 327 4.28 9.86 6.10
N GLY A 328 5.54 9.63 6.45
CA GLY A 328 6.63 9.50 5.48
C GLY A 328 6.70 8.12 4.82
N ASN A 329 5.91 7.14 5.29
CA ASN A 329 5.94 5.77 4.81
C ASN A 329 4.60 5.36 4.18
N SER A 330 4.67 4.49 3.17
CA SER A 330 3.47 3.79 2.68
C SER A 330 3.12 2.67 3.65
N TRP A 331 1.84 2.47 3.89
CA TRP A 331 1.34 1.42 4.78
C TRP A 331 0.58 0.37 4.01
N GLY A 332 0.70 -0.87 4.46
CA GLY A 332 0.18 -2.02 3.76
C GLY A 332 0.12 -3.25 4.63
N MET A 333 -0.09 -4.36 3.96
CA MET A 333 -0.36 -5.63 4.59
C MET A 333 0.43 -6.75 3.94
N SER A 334 0.66 -7.79 4.74
CA SER A 334 1.10 -9.09 4.31
C SER A 334 -0.08 -10.04 4.38
N PHE A 335 -0.38 -10.72 3.28
CA PHE A 335 -1.33 -11.82 3.15
C PHE A 335 -0.62 -13.06 2.56
N VAL A 336 0.68 -13.19 2.86
CA VAL A 336 1.50 -14.34 2.43
C VAL A 336 0.87 -15.64 2.93
N GLY A 337 0.77 -16.63 2.04
CA GLY A 337 0.06 -17.89 2.29
C GLY A 337 -1.45 -17.84 2.00
N HIS A 338 -1.99 -16.68 1.64
CA HIS A 338 -3.39 -16.48 1.26
C HIS A 338 -3.53 -15.76 -0.09
N GLU A 339 -2.52 -15.79 -0.95
CA GLU A 339 -2.47 -15.06 -2.22
C GLU A 339 -3.64 -15.40 -3.16
N ASP A 340 -4.10 -16.65 -3.12
CA ASP A 340 -5.22 -17.15 -3.91
C ASP A 340 -6.60 -16.84 -3.29
N HIS A 341 -6.64 -16.22 -2.11
CA HIS A 341 -7.91 -15.88 -1.47
C HIS A 341 -8.64 -14.80 -2.29
N PRO A 342 -9.94 -14.99 -2.63
CA PRO A 342 -10.64 -14.10 -3.56
C PRO A 342 -10.62 -12.62 -3.17
N ILE A 343 -10.59 -12.30 -1.87
CA ILE A 343 -10.55 -10.90 -1.40
C ILE A 343 -9.29 -10.15 -1.85
N PHE A 344 -8.16 -10.84 -2.08
CA PHE A 344 -6.89 -10.24 -2.50
C PHE A 344 -6.68 -10.23 -4.01
N GLN A 345 -7.63 -10.80 -4.76
CA GLN A 345 -7.54 -10.91 -6.21
C GLN A 345 -7.49 -9.52 -6.86
N GLY A 346 -6.47 -9.29 -7.69
CA GLY A 346 -6.33 -8.01 -8.40
C GLY A 346 -5.70 -6.88 -7.63
N LEU A 347 -5.34 -7.07 -6.36
CA LEU A 347 -4.57 -6.07 -5.64
C LEU A 347 -3.22 -5.82 -6.31
N ILE A 348 -2.84 -4.55 -6.38
CA ILE A 348 -1.51 -4.12 -6.79
C ILE A 348 -0.56 -4.40 -5.63
N THR A 349 0.39 -5.28 -5.85
CA THR A 349 1.32 -5.76 -4.83
C THR A 349 2.71 -5.17 -5.04
N PHE A 350 3.40 -4.79 -3.98
CA PHE A 350 4.82 -4.36 -4.04
C PHE A 350 5.79 -5.53 -3.84
N GLU A 351 5.30 -6.64 -3.31
CA GLU A 351 5.99 -7.93 -3.15
C GLU A 351 4.90 -9.03 -3.25
N ALA A 352 5.26 -10.25 -3.65
CA ALA A 352 4.28 -11.34 -3.68
C ALA A 352 3.61 -11.51 -2.30
N GLY A 353 2.28 -11.54 -2.27
CA GLY A 353 1.52 -11.61 -1.01
C GLY A 353 1.50 -10.31 -0.20
N LYS A 354 1.92 -9.16 -0.75
CA LYS A 354 1.91 -7.88 -0.02
C LYS A 354 1.43 -6.70 -0.84
N ALA A 355 0.51 -5.92 -0.28
CA ALA A 355 -0.09 -4.75 -0.94
C ALA A 355 -0.12 -3.55 0.00
N ASN A 356 0.11 -2.35 -0.55
CA ASN A 356 -0.12 -1.11 0.17
C ASN A 356 -1.58 -0.68 0.03
N LEU A 357 -2.11 -0.06 1.07
CA LEU A 357 -3.42 0.58 1.08
C LEU A 357 -3.33 2.09 1.29
N LEU A 358 -2.23 2.58 1.87
CA LEU A 358 -1.97 4.00 2.11
C LEU A 358 -0.60 4.39 1.56
N GLN A 359 -0.52 5.52 0.87
CA GLN A 359 0.72 6.01 0.25
C GLN A 359 1.49 6.94 1.19
N SER A 360 2.82 6.84 1.19
CA SER A 360 3.72 7.85 1.77
C SER A 360 3.36 9.25 1.29
N GLY A 361 3.33 10.23 2.20
CA GLY A 361 2.94 11.60 1.91
C GLY A 361 1.43 11.85 2.00
N THR A 362 0.62 10.84 2.33
CA THR A 362 -0.83 10.99 2.59
C THR A 362 -1.07 11.34 4.05
N PHE A 363 -2.06 12.19 4.31
CA PHE A 363 -2.59 12.41 5.65
C PHE A 363 -3.33 11.15 6.09
N ARG A 364 -3.23 10.81 7.38
CA ARG A 364 -3.89 9.63 7.92
C ARG A 364 -4.29 9.82 9.37
N LEU A 365 -5.35 9.11 9.77
CA LEU A 365 -5.81 9.04 11.16
C LEU A 365 -5.49 7.71 11.85
N ASN A 366 -5.02 6.68 11.13
CA ASN A 366 -4.57 5.41 11.72
C ASN A 366 -5.64 4.72 12.59
N HIS A 367 -6.90 4.76 12.14
CA HIS A 367 -8.03 4.15 12.84
C HIS A 367 -7.95 2.62 12.76
N THR A 368 -7.65 1.99 13.88
CA THR A 368 -7.28 0.58 13.95
C THR A 368 -8.11 -0.14 15.00
N ALA A 369 -8.61 -1.32 14.65
CA ALA A 369 -9.38 -2.19 15.55
C ALA A 369 -9.04 -3.67 15.31
N TRP A 370 -7.77 -4.01 15.45
CA TRP A 370 -7.21 -5.32 15.13
C TRP A 370 -6.92 -6.17 16.39
N TRP A 371 -6.42 -7.38 16.19
CA TRP A 371 -5.86 -8.19 17.27
C TRP A 371 -4.34 -8.07 17.31
N PHE A 372 -3.79 -7.77 18.48
CA PHE A 372 -2.39 -7.95 18.85
C PHE A 372 -2.23 -9.35 19.48
N LEU A 373 -1.41 -10.22 18.87
CA LEU A 373 -1.35 -11.62 19.25
C LEU A 373 -0.26 -12.00 20.26
N PRO A 374 0.99 -11.47 20.17
CA PRO A 374 2.11 -12.01 20.94
C PRO A 374 1.93 -11.98 22.46
N GLU A 375 1.33 -10.91 22.99
CA GLU A 375 1.28 -10.68 24.44
C GLU A 375 -0.13 -10.44 24.97
N TRP A 376 -1.08 -10.00 24.14
CA TRP A 376 -2.39 -9.55 24.59
C TRP A 376 -3.47 -10.58 24.26
N GLY A 377 -4.49 -10.69 25.12
CA GLY A 377 -5.63 -11.61 24.90
C GLY A 377 -5.31 -13.11 25.02
N GLY A 378 -4.05 -13.48 25.25
CA GLY A 378 -3.60 -14.87 25.41
C GLY A 378 -3.49 -15.66 24.10
N TYR A 379 -3.39 -14.98 22.95
CA TYR A 379 -3.36 -15.62 21.63
C TYR A 379 -2.00 -16.25 21.31
N ASN A 380 -0.89 -15.63 21.75
CA ASN A 380 0.50 -15.98 21.47
C ASN A 380 0.90 -15.82 19.99
N ASN A 381 0.12 -16.36 19.05
CA ASN A 381 0.39 -16.34 17.62
C ASN A 381 -0.90 -16.52 16.80
N GLY A 382 -0.79 -16.61 15.47
CA GLY A 382 -1.94 -16.78 14.57
C GLY A 382 -2.73 -18.06 14.84
N GLU A 383 -2.05 -19.19 15.10
CA GLU A 383 -2.71 -20.46 15.42
C GLU A 383 -3.52 -20.38 16.72
N GLY A 384 -2.93 -19.83 17.79
CA GLY A 384 -3.62 -19.65 19.06
C GLY A 384 -4.79 -18.67 18.96
N TRP A 385 -4.70 -17.67 18.07
CA TRP A 385 -5.83 -16.80 17.74
C TRP A 385 -6.96 -17.56 17.05
N ARG A 386 -6.67 -18.36 16.01
CA ARG A 386 -7.69 -19.17 15.31
C ARG A 386 -8.38 -20.15 16.26
N ASN A 387 -7.63 -20.83 17.12
CA ASN A 387 -8.16 -21.77 18.10
C ASN A 387 -9.10 -21.12 19.13
N GLN A 388 -8.86 -19.84 19.47
CA GLN A 388 -9.64 -19.13 20.49
C GLN A 388 -10.81 -18.33 19.92
N THR A 389 -10.77 -17.98 18.64
CA THR A 389 -11.80 -17.15 18.00
C THR A 389 -12.70 -17.93 17.05
N GLY A 390 -12.21 -19.05 16.50
CA GLY A 390 -12.87 -19.80 15.44
C GLY A 390 -12.77 -19.14 14.05
N GLY A 391 -12.03 -18.04 13.92
CA GLY A 391 -11.80 -17.36 12.65
C GLY A 391 -10.55 -17.85 11.91
N THR A 392 -10.37 -17.36 10.69
CA THR A 392 -9.14 -17.48 9.89
C THR A 392 -8.53 -16.08 9.73
N ASN A 393 -7.30 -15.88 10.21
CA ASN A 393 -6.57 -14.64 9.98
C ASN A 393 -5.97 -14.67 8.57
N LEU A 394 -6.30 -13.69 7.74
CA LEU A 394 -5.95 -13.64 6.32
C LEU A 394 -4.81 -12.66 6.01
N ALA A 395 -4.63 -11.64 6.85
CA ALA A 395 -3.56 -10.67 6.68
C ALA A 395 -3.07 -10.08 7.99
N SER A 396 -1.81 -9.65 7.99
CA SER A 396 -1.12 -8.93 9.06
C SER A 396 -0.43 -7.68 8.50
N GLU A 397 0.33 -6.98 9.33
CA GLU A 397 1.18 -5.87 8.90
C GLU A 397 2.18 -6.34 7.82
N ALA A 398 2.61 -5.43 6.94
CA ALA A 398 3.49 -5.73 5.79
C ALA A 398 4.80 -6.47 6.13
N TRP A 399 5.29 -6.36 7.36
CA TRP A 399 6.51 -7.03 7.82
C TRP A 399 6.28 -8.47 8.31
N ASP A 400 5.02 -8.86 8.58
CA ASP A 400 4.68 -10.12 9.22
C ASP A 400 4.17 -11.16 8.21
N ASN A 401 5.09 -11.94 7.65
CA ASN A 401 4.75 -13.00 6.68
C ASN A 401 4.14 -14.25 7.34
N GLU A 402 4.30 -14.42 8.65
CA GLU A 402 3.78 -15.59 9.36
C GLU A 402 2.38 -15.36 9.94
N LEU A 403 1.89 -14.11 9.85
CA LEU A 403 0.61 -13.66 10.38
C LEU A 403 0.47 -13.93 11.90
N ASN A 404 1.58 -13.77 12.62
CA ASN A 404 1.71 -14.05 14.05
C ASN A 404 1.72 -12.79 14.94
N GLY A 405 1.86 -11.60 14.35
CA GLY A 405 1.91 -10.32 15.03
C GLY A 405 0.55 -9.66 15.17
N ARG A 406 -0.17 -9.49 14.06
CA ARG A 406 -1.50 -8.88 14.01
C ARG A 406 -2.50 -9.70 13.22
N VAL A 407 -3.77 -9.54 13.53
CA VAL A 407 -4.87 -9.93 12.64
C VAL A 407 -5.53 -8.67 12.14
N THR A 408 -5.14 -8.24 10.94
CA THR A 408 -5.66 -7.03 10.30
C THR A 408 -6.87 -7.32 9.42
N ILE A 409 -6.92 -8.52 8.83
CA ILE A 409 -8.05 -9.03 8.08
C ILE A 409 -8.33 -10.44 8.56
N ALA A 410 -9.59 -10.76 8.81
CA ALA A 410 -10.02 -12.09 9.16
C ALA A 410 -11.37 -12.45 8.54
N GLU A 411 -11.55 -13.75 8.36
CA GLU A 411 -12.80 -14.38 7.98
C GLU A 411 -13.37 -15.17 9.16
N PHE A 412 -14.68 -15.07 9.36
CA PHE A 412 -15.40 -15.91 10.31
C PHE A 412 -16.52 -16.68 9.60
N PRO A 413 -16.57 -18.01 9.80
CA PRO A 413 -17.67 -18.82 9.30
C PRO A 413 -18.96 -18.63 10.13
N ASN A 414 -20.13 -18.88 9.53
CA ASN A 414 -21.41 -19.07 10.24
C ASN A 414 -21.52 -20.50 10.80
N THR A 415 -21.12 -21.46 9.98
CA THR A 415 -21.07 -22.91 10.25
C THR A 415 -19.80 -23.47 9.60
N SER A 416 -19.45 -24.74 9.81
CA SER A 416 -18.22 -25.33 9.26
C SER A 416 -18.03 -25.22 7.74
N THR A 417 -19.06 -24.84 6.97
CA THR A 417 -19.02 -24.74 5.51
C THR A 417 -19.37 -23.37 4.94
N ASN A 418 -20.01 -22.47 5.71
CA ASN A 418 -20.49 -21.19 5.18
C ASN A 418 -19.72 -20.01 5.76
N LYS A 419 -19.17 -19.21 4.84
CA LYS A 419 -18.51 -17.92 5.08
C LYS A 419 -19.57 -16.90 5.47
N ASN A 420 -19.26 -15.97 6.37
CA ASN A 420 -20.29 -15.08 6.90
C ASN A 420 -19.82 -13.67 7.24
N VAL A 421 -18.63 -13.55 7.81
CA VAL A 421 -18.11 -12.24 8.22
C VAL A 421 -16.69 -12.06 7.72
N ILE A 422 -16.44 -10.94 7.06
CA ILE A 422 -15.09 -10.43 6.83
C ILE A 422 -14.89 -9.20 7.70
N VAL A 423 -13.73 -9.12 8.35
CA VAL A 423 -13.28 -7.92 9.07
C VAL A 423 -12.05 -7.34 8.38
N ILE A 424 -11.98 -6.01 8.24
CA ILE A 424 -10.79 -5.27 7.75
C ILE A 424 -10.52 -4.12 8.70
N SER A 425 -9.40 -4.19 9.43
CA SER A 425 -9.23 -3.45 10.69
C SER A 425 -7.94 -2.64 10.80
N MET A 426 -7.14 -2.57 9.72
CA MET A 426 -5.89 -1.79 9.72
C MET A 426 -6.15 -0.30 9.50
N GLY A 427 -5.38 0.54 10.18
CA GLY A 427 -5.40 2.00 9.98
C GLY A 427 -4.92 2.49 8.60
N ALA A 428 -4.49 1.59 7.71
CA ALA A 428 -4.21 1.91 6.30
C ALA A 428 -5.45 1.77 5.39
N TYR A 429 -6.54 1.16 5.89
CA TYR A 429 -7.82 1.06 5.17
C TYR A 429 -8.61 2.37 5.38
N ASP A 430 -8.17 3.40 4.66
CA ASP A 430 -8.57 4.81 4.85
C ASP A 430 -9.18 5.34 3.53
N TRP A 431 -10.47 5.65 3.52
CA TRP A 431 -11.22 6.01 2.31
C TRP A 431 -11.05 7.46 1.92
N TYR A 432 -10.77 8.32 2.88
CA TYR A 432 -10.75 9.76 2.74
C TYR A 432 -9.39 10.31 3.14
N ASN A 433 -8.86 11.17 2.29
CA ASN A 433 -7.60 11.85 2.58
C ASN A 433 -7.91 13.21 3.22
N GLU A 434 -7.70 13.34 4.52
CA GLU A 434 -7.94 14.61 5.20
C GLU A 434 -6.97 15.71 4.76
N THR A 435 -7.38 16.95 5.02
CA THR A 435 -6.48 18.10 4.92
C THR A 435 -5.71 18.27 6.22
N ASN A 436 -4.52 18.85 6.14
CA ASN A 436 -3.80 19.29 7.34
C ASN A 436 -4.59 20.37 8.12
N SER A 437 -4.07 20.77 9.29
CA SER A 437 -4.71 21.77 10.16
C SER A 437 -4.98 23.14 9.52
N SER A 438 -4.37 23.43 8.37
CA SER A 438 -4.57 24.66 7.58
C SER A 438 -5.53 24.47 6.39
N GLY A 439 -6.17 23.31 6.26
CA GLY A 439 -7.08 22.99 5.15
C GLY A 439 -6.38 22.65 3.84
N VAL A 440 -5.06 22.42 3.86
CA VAL A 440 -4.30 22.05 2.66
C VAL A 440 -4.29 20.53 2.52
N PRO A 441 -4.71 19.98 1.37
CA PRO A 441 -4.67 18.54 1.14
C PRO A 441 -3.22 18.04 1.07
N SER A 442 -2.98 16.82 1.56
CA SER A 442 -1.70 16.14 1.35
C SER A 442 -1.61 15.54 -0.07
N GLN A 443 -0.57 14.75 -0.33
CA GLN A 443 -0.54 13.89 -1.51
C GLN A 443 -1.75 12.97 -1.51
N ALA A 444 -2.35 12.74 -2.69
CA ALA A 444 -3.45 11.81 -2.86
C ALA A 444 -2.97 10.37 -2.68
N ASN A 445 -3.81 9.51 -2.10
CA ASN A 445 -3.49 8.09 -1.92
C ASN A 445 -3.65 7.31 -3.23
N GLU A 446 -2.56 7.01 -3.94
CA GLU A 446 -2.59 6.19 -5.16
C GLU A 446 -3.09 4.75 -4.90
N PHE A 447 -2.99 4.26 -3.66
CA PHE A 447 -3.44 2.91 -3.27
C PHE A 447 -4.92 2.83 -2.91
N ILE A 448 -5.70 3.91 -3.05
CA ILE A 448 -7.17 3.87 -2.90
C ILE A 448 -7.83 2.83 -3.82
N THR A 449 -7.19 2.51 -4.96
CA THR A 449 -7.65 1.44 -5.85
C THR A 449 -7.58 0.06 -5.18
N ASN A 450 -6.57 -0.21 -4.36
CA ASN A 450 -6.49 -1.45 -3.59
C ASN A 450 -7.56 -1.53 -2.51
N ILE A 451 -7.87 -0.41 -1.86
CA ILE A 451 -8.97 -0.34 -0.89
C ILE A 451 -10.29 -0.71 -1.59
N LYS A 452 -10.63 -0.02 -2.67
CA LYS A 452 -11.85 -0.28 -3.46
C LYS A 452 -11.95 -1.73 -3.92
N LEU A 453 -10.87 -2.29 -4.47
CA LEU A 453 -10.82 -3.69 -4.91
C LEU A 453 -10.99 -4.66 -3.73
N LEU A 454 -10.29 -4.46 -2.62
CA LEU A 454 -10.41 -5.30 -1.43
C LEU A 454 -11.85 -5.30 -0.90
N THR A 455 -12.50 -4.14 -0.87
CA THR A 455 -13.91 -4.00 -0.46
C THR A 455 -14.85 -4.72 -1.42
N GLN A 456 -14.71 -4.47 -2.72
CA GLN A 456 -15.52 -5.10 -3.75
C GLN A 456 -15.39 -6.61 -3.73
N ASN A 457 -14.16 -7.11 -3.62
CA ASN A 457 -13.89 -8.53 -3.55
C ASN A 457 -14.45 -9.14 -2.27
N SER A 458 -14.36 -8.44 -1.13
CA SER A 458 -14.93 -8.91 0.14
C SER A 458 -16.46 -9.02 0.06
N ILE A 459 -17.14 -8.03 -0.52
CA ILE A 459 -18.59 -8.05 -0.74
C ILE A 459 -18.97 -9.21 -1.67
N ASN A 460 -18.29 -9.34 -2.81
CA ASN A 460 -18.58 -10.41 -3.79
C ASN A 460 -18.28 -11.80 -3.22
N TYR A 461 -17.21 -11.92 -2.44
CA TYR A 461 -16.81 -13.16 -1.78
C TYR A 461 -17.83 -13.60 -0.74
N LEU A 462 -18.35 -12.66 0.05
CA LEU A 462 -19.43 -12.92 1.01
C LEU A 462 -20.75 -13.28 0.31
N ALA A 463 -21.02 -12.69 -0.85
CA ALA A 463 -22.23 -12.93 -1.63
C ALA A 463 -22.21 -14.22 -2.46
N ALA A 464 -21.02 -14.75 -2.78
CA ALA A 464 -20.87 -15.97 -3.57
C ALA A 464 -21.42 -17.18 -2.79
N LYS A 465 -22.34 -17.91 -3.42
CA LYS A 465 -23.01 -19.10 -2.85
C LYS A 465 -22.27 -20.39 -3.17
#